data_AF-A0A438IC75-F1
#
_entry.id   AF-A0A438IC75-F1
#
_cell.length_a   1.000
_cell.length_b   1.000
_cell.length_c   1.000
_cell.angle_alpha   90.00
_cell.angle_beta   90.00
_cell.angle_gamma   90.00
#
_symmetry.space_group_name_H-M   'P 1'
#
loop_
_entity.id
_entity.type
_entity.pdbx_description
1 polymer ?
#
loop_
_entity_poly.entity_id
_entity_poly.type
_entity_poly.pdbx_seq_one_letter_code
_entity_poly.pdbx_strand_id
1 'polypeptide(L)'
;MGVDGIEPNEATFTSAARLACAMEDPEMAFNLGDANRAYEVDAHMVESGVVAEEPELCALLGLSVESRWVDQVYEMMHRLRASVRQVSESTAEVVERWFNSEDAAGVGEENWDVGKVREGIVKGGGGWHGQGWLGKGKWKVGRTEMDEAGVCQSCGEKFVGIDIDPRETENFASSLTKLACQREVKADFVQFQVWHQLSASPKFLRFMEN
;
A
#
# COMPACT_ATOMS: atom_id res chain seq x y z
N MET A 1 10.79 37.10 -9.22
CA MET A 1 9.33 37.02 -9.49
C MET A 1 8.80 35.99 -8.53
N GLY A 2 8.27 36.43 -7.39
CA GLY A 2 7.73 35.55 -6.35
C GLY A 2 6.37 35.02 -6.81
N VAL A 3 6.17 33.71 -6.69
CA VAL A 3 4.86 33.05 -6.81
C VAL A 3 4.08 33.23 -5.51
N ASP A 4 3.88 34.48 -5.08
CA ASP A 4 3.07 34.78 -3.90
C ASP A 4 1.62 35.04 -4.35
N GLY A 5 0.73 34.08 -4.09
CA GLY A 5 -0.71 34.30 -4.16
C GLY A 5 -1.54 33.31 -4.99
N ILE A 6 -0.93 32.27 -5.57
CA ILE A 6 -1.69 31.16 -6.18
C ILE A 6 -1.71 30.01 -5.19
N GLU A 7 -2.89 29.65 -4.70
CA GLU A 7 -3.04 28.45 -3.85
C GLU A 7 -2.68 27.21 -4.67
N PRO A 8 -1.72 26.39 -4.20
CA PRO A 8 -1.38 25.14 -4.86
C PRO A 8 -2.61 24.23 -4.95
N ASN A 9 -2.91 23.73 -6.13
CA ASN A 9 -3.96 22.74 -6.37
C ASN A 9 -3.38 21.33 -6.51
N GLU A 10 -4.24 20.32 -6.69
CA GLU A 10 -3.86 18.92 -6.89
C GLU A 10 -2.68 18.76 -7.88
N ALA A 11 -2.81 19.33 -9.09
CA ALA A 11 -1.77 19.23 -10.11
C ALA A 11 -0.43 19.86 -9.68
N THR A 12 -0.47 20.90 -8.85
CA THR A 12 0.72 21.54 -8.28
C THR A 12 1.41 20.58 -7.30
N PHE A 13 0.64 19.95 -6.41
CA PHE A 13 1.14 18.96 -5.46
C PHE A 13 1.67 17.71 -6.15
N THR A 14 0.93 17.13 -7.10
CA THR A 14 1.37 15.98 -7.89
C THR A 14 2.69 16.28 -8.62
N SER A 15 2.81 17.46 -9.22
CA SER A 15 4.04 17.85 -9.93
C SER A 15 5.21 18.03 -8.97
N ALA A 16 4.99 18.66 -7.81
CA ALA A 16 6.01 18.83 -6.77
C ALA A 16 6.45 17.48 -6.16
N ALA A 17 5.50 16.58 -5.88
CA ALA A 17 5.77 15.24 -5.37
C ALA A 17 6.63 14.43 -6.36
N ARG A 18 6.25 14.44 -7.65
CA ARG A 18 7.04 13.79 -8.71
C ARG A 18 8.44 14.38 -8.85
N LEU A 19 8.57 15.70 -8.75
CA LEU A 19 9.86 16.39 -8.82
C LEU A 19 10.74 16.06 -7.61
N ALA A 20 10.21 16.08 -6.39
CA ALA A 20 10.94 15.72 -5.18
C ALA A 20 11.41 14.25 -5.22
N CYS A 21 10.55 13.34 -5.68
CA CYS A 21 10.92 11.94 -5.89
C CYS A 21 12.03 11.77 -6.94
N ALA A 22 11.99 12.53 -8.03
CA ALA A 22 12.97 12.45 -9.11
C ALA A 22 14.32 13.09 -8.78
N MET A 23 14.34 14.06 -7.86
CA MET A 23 15.56 14.77 -7.45
C MET A 23 16.25 14.14 -6.24
N GLU A 24 15.69 13.06 -5.66
CA GLU A 24 16.13 12.48 -4.38
C GLU A 24 16.23 13.56 -3.27
N ASP A 25 15.42 14.62 -3.37
CA ASP A 25 15.46 15.79 -2.49
C ASP A 25 14.09 16.00 -1.83
N PRO A 26 13.89 15.45 -0.61
CA PRO A 26 12.65 15.61 0.14
C PRO A 26 12.43 17.05 0.63
N GLU A 27 13.48 17.87 0.76
CA GLU A 27 13.37 19.25 1.24
C GLU A 27 12.74 20.17 0.19
N MET A 28 12.80 19.82 -1.11
CA MET A 28 12.13 20.61 -2.14
C MET A 28 10.59 20.52 -2.05
N ALA A 29 10.04 19.37 -1.61
CA ALA A 29 8.61 19.26 -1.32
C ALA A 29 8.23 20.11 -0.08
N PHE A 30 9.13 20.19 0.90
CA PHE A 30 8.96 20.98 2.12
C PHE A 30 8.92 22.50 1.85
N ASN A 31 9.71 22.98 0.89
CA ASN A 31 9.75 24.40 0.54
C ASN A 31 8.47 24.93 -0.15
N LEU A 32 7.54 24.04 -0.56
CA LEU A 32 6.30 24.42 -1.26
C LEU A 32 5.02 24.38 -0.41
N GLY A 33 5.04 23.91 0.84
CA GLY A 33 3.81 23.92 1.63
C GLY A 33 3.90 23.44 3.07
N ASP A 34 3.23 24.18 3.94
CA ASP A 34 2.81 23.78 5.28
C ASP A 34 2.34 22.32 5.29
N ALA A 35 2.92 21.48 6.15
CA ALA A 35 2.58 20.07 6.24
C ALA A 35 1.07 19.86 6.43
N ASN A 36 0.38 20.76 7.12
CA ASN A 36 -1.06 20.69 7.31
C ASN A 36 -1.82 20.81 5.97
N ARG A 37 -1.35 21.67 5.07
CA ARG A 37 -1.98 21.87 3.75
C ARG A 37 -1.84 20.64 2.86
N ALA A 38 -0.74 19.91 2.95
CA ALA A 38 -0.58 18.66 2.21
C ALA A 38 -1.64 17.63 2.64
N TYR A 39 -1.94 17.56 3.95
CA TYR A 39 -3.01 16.71 4.48
C TYR A 39 -4.42 17.21 4.16
N GLU A 40 -4.63 18.53 4.06
CA GLU A 40 -5.90 19.08 3.56
C GLU A 40 -6.16 18.65 2.10
N VAL A 41 -5.13 18.67 1.25
CA VAL A 41 -5.23 18.19 -0.14
C VAL A 41 -5.50 16.69 -0.19
N ASP A 42 -4.78 15.92 0.61
CA ASP A 42 -4.98 14.47 0.70
C ASP A 42 -6.42 14.14 1.16
N ALA A 43 -6.93 14.84 2.18
CA ALA A 43 -8.31 14.68 2.62
C ALA A 43 -9.32 15.01 1.50
N HIS A 44 -9.09 16.09 0.75
CA HIS A 44 -9.95 16.46 -0.38
C HIS A 44 -9.88 15.43 -1.53
N MET A 45 -8.70 14.85 -1.80
CA MET A 45 -8.56 13.77 -2.78
C MET A 45 -9.39 12.56 -2.36
N VAL A 46 -9.30 12.15 -1.09
CA VAL A 46 -10.09 11.04 -0.53
C VAL A 46 -11.59 11.33 -0.63
N GLU A 47 -12.04 12.52 -0.24
CA GLU A 47 -13.44 12.95 -0.36
C GLU A 47 -13.95 12.95 -1.81
N SER A 48 -13.05 13.27 -2.75
CA SER A 48 -13.33 13.27 -4.19
C SER A 48 -13.25 11.87 -4.83
N GLY A 49 -12.89 10.84 -4.06
CA GLY A 49 -12.69 9.48 -4.56
C GLY A 49 -11.43 9.31 -5.42
N VAL A 50 -10.48 10.24 -5.33
CA VAL A 50 -9.18 10.17 -5.99
C VAL A 50 -8.22 9.41 -5.08
N VAL A 51 -7.66 8.31 -5.60
CA VAL A 51 -6.73 7.46 -4.86
C VAL A 51 -5.30 7.94 -5.10
N ALA A 52 -4.59 8.26 -4.03
CA ALA A 52 -3.17 8.60 -4.09
C ALA A 52 -2.32 7.40 -4.53
N GLU A 53 -1.42 7.63 -5.48
CA GLU A 53 -0.44 6.63 -5.92
C GLU A 53 0.83 6.71 -5.05
N GLU A 54 1.81 5.87 -5.35
CA GLU A 54 3.05 5.80 -4.58
C GLU A 54 3.77 7.16 -4.41
N PRO A 55 3.95 8.00 -5.45
CA PRO A 55 4.69 9.25 -5.29
C PRO A 55 4.03 10.21 -4.30
N GLU A 56 2.71 10.32 -4.31
CA GLU A 56 1.95 11.17 -3.40
C GLU A 56 2.02 10.62 -1.96
N LEU A 57 1.89 9.31 -1.78
CA LEU A 57 2.02 8.66 -0.48
C LEU A 57 3.45 8.75 0.08
N CYS A 58 4.46 8.63 -0.78
CA CYS A 58 5.87 8.77 -0.41
C CYS A 58 6.17 10.21 0.03
N ALA A 59 5.64 11.21 -0.68
CA ALA A 59 5.78 12.61 -0.28
C ALA A 59 5.11 12.90 1.08
N LEU A 60 3.89 12.40 1.31
CA LEU A 60 3.20 12.54 2.61
C LEU A 60 3.93 11.80 3.74
N LEU A 61 4.48 10.61 3.45
CA LEU A 61 5.28 9.85 4.41
C LEU A 61 6.54 10.62 4.78
N GLY A 62 7.29 11.13 3.79
CA GLY A 62 8.49 11.93 4.02
C GLY A 62 8.19 13.17 4.86
N LEU A 63 7.14 13.91 4.50
CA LEU A 63 6.67 15.07 5.25
C LEU A 63 6.28 14.73 6.70
N SER A 64 5.64 13.58 6.93
CA SER A 64 5.29 13.09 8.27
C SER A 64 6.53 12.79 9.11
N VAL A 65 7.54 12.17 8.48
CA VAL A 65 8.81 11.86 9.14
C VAL A 65 9.50 13.15 9.58
N GLU A 66 9.65 14.12 8.68
CA GLU A 66 10.28 15.42 8.98
C GLU A 66 9.48 16.23 10.02
N SER A 67 8.15 16.16 9.97
CA SER A 67 7.26 16.85 10.92
C SER A 67 7.08 16.10 12.25
N ARG A 68 7.69 14.91 12.39
CA ARG A 68 7.58 14.02 13.57
C ARG A 68 6.15 13.60 13.90
N TRP A 69 5.32 13.46 12.88
CA TRP A 69 3.91 13.08 13.00
C TRP A 69 3.76 11.56 13.00
N VAL A 70 4.11 10.96 14.13
CA VAL A 70 4.20 9.50 14.35
C VAL A 70 2.96 8.73 13.88
N ASP A 71 1.76 9.24 14.17
CA ASP A 71 0.51 8.58 13.79
C ASP A 71 0.30 8.63 12.27
N GLN A 72 0.72 9.72 11.63
CA GLN A 72 0.63 9.88 10.18
C GLN A 72 1.67 9.06 9.43
N VAL A 73 2.86 8.89 9.99
CA VAL A 73 3.83 7.90 9.49
C VAL A 73 3.20 6.51 9.47
N TYR A 74 2.55 6.10 10.57
CA TYR A 74 1.88 4.80 10.65
C TYR A 74 0.77 4.69 9.60
N GLU A 75 -0.09 5.71 9.49
CA GLU A 75 -1.17 5.74 8.51
C GLU A 75 -0.66 5.62 7.07
N MET A 76 0.36 6.40 6.69
CA MET A 76 0.91 6.39 5.33
C MET A 76 1.52 5.02 4.99
N MET A 77 2.19 4.35 5.94
CA MET A 77 2.68 2.98 5.72
C MET A 77 1.53 1.98 5.49
N HIS A 78 0.39 2.13 6.17
CA HIS A 78 -0.80 1.31 5.91
C HIS A 78 -1.40 1.59 4.53
N ARG A 79 -1.43 2.84 4.10
CA ARG A 79 -1.90 3.21 2.76
C ARG A 79 -0.98 2.65 1.68
N LEU A 80 0.34 2.78 1.81
CA LEU A 80 1.31 2.15 0.91
C LEU A 80 1.11 0.63 0.83
N ARG A 81 0.91 -0.04 1.97
CA ARG A 81 0.59 -1.48 1.98
C ARG A 81 -0.68 -1.79 1.18
N ALA A 82 -1.72 -0.98 1.35
CA ALA A 82 -3.03 -1.22 0.76
C ALA A 82 -3.08 -0.92 -0.75
N SER A 83 -2.49 0.18 -1.21
CA SER A 83 -2.61 0.64 -2.60
C SER A 83 -1.40 0.29 -3.48
N VAL A 84 -0.20 0.19 -2.91
CA VAL A 84 1.05 0.04 -3.67
C VAL A 84 1.62 -1.37 -3.54
N ARG A 85 1.59 -1.95 -2.33
CA ARG A 85 2.12 -3.28 -1.97
C ARG A 85 3.65 -3.39 -2.04
N GLN A 86 4.25 -3.18 -3.21
CA GLN A 86 5.71 -3.18 -3.42
C GLN A 86 6.15 -1.75 -3.71
N VAL A 87 7.02 -1.23 -2.87
CA VAL A 87 7.49 0.16 -2.97
C VAL A 87 8.76 0.24 -3.81
N SER A 88 8.93 1.38 -4.46
CA SER A 88 10.16 1.82 -5.10
C SER A 88 11.29 2.05 -4.10
N GLU A 89 12.51 2.14 -4.64
CA GLU A 89 13.72 2.38 -3.85
C GLU A 89 13.66 3.70 -3.06
N SER A 90 13.17 4.78 -3.66
CA SER A 90 13.08 6.08 -2.99
C SER A 90 12.10 6.05 -1.80
N THR A 91 10.96 5.38 -1.94
CA THR A 91 10.03 5.16 -0.82
C THR A 91 10.65 4.27 0.26
N ALA A 92 11.38 3.22 -0.14
CA ALA A 92 12.07 2.35 0.80
C ALA A 92 13.10 3.13 1.64
N GLU A 93 13.85 4.06 1.05
CA GLU A 93 14.78 4.92 1.76
C GLU A 93 14.09 5.84 2.79
N VAL A 94 12.90 6.37 2.49
CA VAL A 94 12.11 7.15 3.46
C VAL A 94 11.69 6.28 4.66
N VAL A 95 11.26 5.03 4.39
CA VAL A 95 10.90 4.06 5.44
C VAL A 95 12.12 3.68 6.28
N GLU A 96 13.27 3.42 5.65
CA GLU A 96 14.52 3.13 6.34
C GLU A 96 14.97 4.31 7.22
N ARG A 97 14.84 5.54 6.72
CA ARG A 97 15.15 6.77 7.48
C ARG A 97 14.28 6.88 8.72
N TRP A 98 12.97 6.65 8.60
CA TRP A 98 12.06 6.63 9.75
C TRP A 98 12.53 5.65 10.82
N PHE A 99 12.72 4.37 10.47
CA PHE A 99 13.06 3.35 11.48
C PHE A 99 14.47 3.51 12.07
N ASN A 100 15.37 4.22 11.40
CA ASN A 100 16.69 4.58 11.96
C ASN A 100 16.66 5.84 12.84
N SER A 101 15.54 6.56 12.92
CA SER A 101 15.42 7.79 13.71
C SER A 101 15.25 7.52 15.22
N GLU A 102 15.59 8.53 16.03
CA GLU A 102 15.30 8.51 17.48
C GLU A 102 13.79 8.54 17.76
N ASP A 103 13.03 9.25 16.91
CA ASP A 103 11.58 9.35 17.02
C ASP A 103 10.93 7.95 16.90
N ALA A 104 11.30 7.15 15.89
CA ALA A 104 10.82 5.78 15.76
C ALA A 104 11.22 4.86 16.93
N ALA A 105 12.38 5.09 17.54
CA ALA A 105 12.82 4.33 18.71
C ALA A 105 12.03 4.68 19.99
N GLY A 106 11.49 5.90 20.05
CA GLY A 106 10.73 6.41 21.19
C GLY A 106 9.24 6.04 21.18
N VAL A 107 8.70 5.63 20.04
CA VAL A 107 7.26 5.38 19.85
C VAL A 107 6.90 3.92 20.10
N GLY A 108 5.65 3.70 20.49
CA GLY A 108 5.08 2.36 20.67
C GLY A 108 4.76 2.01 22.12
N GLU A 109 3.98 0.94 22.26
CA GLU A 109 3.51 0.41 23.53
C GLU A 109 4.35 -0.80 23.94
N GLU A 110 4.84 -0.86 25.18
CA GLU A 110 5.59 -2.02 25.71
C GLU A 110 4.67 -3.12 26.23
N ASN A 111 3.47 -2.75 26.72
CA ASN A 111 2.50 -3.67 27.32
C ASN A 111 1.18 -3.66 26.53
N TRP A 112 1.21 -4.20 25.31
CA TRP A 112 0.04 -4.23 24.44
C TRP A 112 -0.86 -5.44 24.67
N ASP A 113 -2.13 -5.29 24.30
CA ASP A 113 -3.11 -6.37 24.34
C ASP A 113 -2.91 -7.32 23.14
N VAL A 114 -2.28 -8.46 23.41
CA VAL A 114 -2.04 -9.53 22.42
C VAL A 114 -3.35 -10.04 21.80
N GLY A 115 -4.45 -10.04 22.57
CA GLY A 115 -5.77 -10.44 22.09
C GLY A 115 -6.29 -9.49 21.01
N LYS A 116 -6.20 -8.18 21.25
CA LYS A 116 -6.58 -7.15 20.26
C LYS A 116 -5.72 -7.19 19.02
N VAL A 117 -4.41 -7.38 19.16
CA VAL A 117 -3.50 -7.53 18.00
C VAL A 117 -3.91 -8.74 17.17
N ARG A 118 -4.16 -9.89 17.80
CA ARG A 118 -4.60 -11.10 17.09
C ARG A 118 -5.95 -10.89 16.40
N GLU A 119 -6.89 -10.21 17.05
CA GLU A 119 -8.18 -9.87 16.45
C GLU A 119 -8.01 -8.97 15.22
N GLY A 120 -7.12 -7.97 15.31
CA GLY A 120 -6.76 -7.10 14.17
C GLY A 120 -6.21 -7.89 12.99
N ILE A 121 -5.32 -8.87 13.25
CA ILE A 121 -4.76 -9.75 12.21
C ILE A 121 -5.86 -10.51 11.48
N VAL A 122 -6.79 -11.12 12.21
CA VAL A 122 -7.87 -11.90 11.62
C VAL A 122 -8.82 -11.01 10.83
N LYS A 123 -9.23 -9.87 11.41
CA LYS A 123 -10.14 -8.92 10.74
C LYS A 123 -9.52 -8.28 9.49
N GLY A 124 -8.19 -8.12 9.48
CA GLY A 124 -7.45 -7.57 8.35
C GLY A 124 -7.19 -8.55 7.20
N GLY A 125 -7.63 -9.81 7.30
CA GLY A 125 -7.36 -10.84 6.29
C GLY A 125 -5.95 -11.44 6.37
N GLY A 126 -5.21 -11.19 7.46
CA GLY A 126 -3.84 -11.65 7.67
C GLY A 126 -2.77 -10.63 7.26
N GLY A 127 -1.56 -10.78 7.82
CA GLY A 127 -0.38 -9.99 7.45
C GLY A 127 -0.26 -8.60 8.09
N TRP A 128 -1.28 -8.08 8.77
CA TRP A 128 -1.23 -6.78 9.47
C TRP A 128 -2.30 -6.67 10.57
N HIS A 129 -2.17 -5.73 11.52
CA HIS A 129 -3.11 -5.61 12.65
C HIS A 129 -3.74 -4.22 12.87
N GLY A 130 -3.08 -3.14 12.45
CA GLY A 130 -3.63 -1.77 12.52
C GLY A 130 -3.87 -1.22 13.94
N GLN A 131 -3.13 -1.69 14.95
CA GLN A 131 -3.29 -1.30 16.36
C GLN A 131 -2.25 -0.27 16.85
N GLY A 132 -1.54 0.38 15.93
CA GLY A 132 -0.43 1.29 16.25
C GLY A 132 0.93 0.58 16.35
N TRP A 133 1.92 1.33 16.84
CA TRP A 133 3.30 0.87 17.03
C TRP A 133 3.42 -0.04 18.26
N LEU A 134 4.08 -1.18 18.11
CA LEU A 134 4.29 -2.16 19.18
C LEU A 134 5.77 -2.26 19.54
N GLY A 135 6.06 -2.42 20.84
CA GLY A 135 7.41 -2.42 21.37
C GLY A 135 7.96 -1.01 21.58
N LYS A 136 9.20 -0.94 22.08
CA LYS A 136 9.92 0.31 22.31
C LYS A 136 11.43 0.09 22.21
N GLY A 137 12.16 1.13 21.87
CA GLY A 137 13.61 1.13 21.74
C GLY A 137 14.09 1.07 20.29
N LYS A 138 15.41 1.02 20.12
CA LYS A 138 16.03 1.13 18.79
C LYS A 138 15.64 -0.05 17.89
N TRP A 139 15.14 0.27 16.71
CA TRP A 139 14.85 -0.71 15.66
C TRP A 139 16.14 -1.30 15.09
N LYS A 140 16.10 -2.60 14.76
CA LYS A 140 17.14 -3.26 13.97
C LYS A 140 16.73 -3.22 12.51
N VAL A 141 17.28 -2.27 11.77
CA VAL A 141 16.99 -2.06 10.35
C VAL A 141 18.10 -2.68 9.51
N GLY A 142 17.72 -3.42 8.44
CA GLY A 142 18.67 -3.98 7.50
C GLY A 142 17.99 -4.50 6.25
N ARG A 143 18.66 -4.35 5.10
CA ARG A 143 18.21 -4.90 3.82
C ARG A 143 18.47 -6.39 3.75
N THR A 144 17.53 -7.12 3.19
CA THR A 144 17.56 -8.59 3.14
C THR A 144 16.71 -9.11 2.00
N GLU A 145 16.80 -10.40 1.74
CA GLU A 145 16.02 -11.10 0.73
C GLU A 145 15.17 -12.19 1.40
N MET A 146 14.15 -12.65 0.67
CA MET A 146 13.35 -13.81 1.05
C MET A 146 13.87 -15.04 0.33
N ASP A 147 13.87 -16.18 1.01
CA ASP A 147 14.06 -17.45 0.33
C ASP A 147 12.79 -17.92 -0.42
N GLU A 148 12.91 -19.01 -1.17
CA GLU A 148 11.80 -19.59 -1.94
C GLU A 148 10.63 -20.07 -1.07
N ALA A 149 10.86 -20.29 0.23
CA ALA A 149 9.83 -20.68 1.20
C ALA A 149 9.12 -19.48 1.85
N GLY A 150 9.52 -18.25 1.48
CA GLY A 150 8.99 -17.00 2.03
C GLY A 150 9.54 -16.68 3.43
N VAL A 151 10.74 -17.16 3.76
CA VAL A 151 11.42 -16.90 5.03
C VAL A 151 12.44 -15.78 4.84
N CYS A 152 12.42 -14.81 5.75
CA CYS A 152 13.35 -13.69 5.78
C CYS A 152 14.75 -14.15 6.16
N GLN A 153 15.76 -13.86 5.33
CA GLN A 153 17.14 -14.28 5.60
C GLN A 153 17.81 -13.51 6.75
N SER A 154 17.25 -12.37 7.17
CA SER A 154 17.78 -11.57 8.30
C SER A 154 17.22 -12.02 9.65
N CYS A 155 15.90 -12.13 9.80
CA CYS A 155 15.26 -12.43 11.07
C CYS A 155 14.75 -13.88 11.21
N GLY A 156 14.70 -14.66 10.12
CA GLY A 156 14.19 -16.03 10.12
C GLY A 156 12.67 -16.15 10.21
N GLU A 157 11.93 -15.04 10.24
CA GLU A 157 10.47 -15.04 10.27
C GLU A 157 9.88 -15.33 8.88
N LYS A 158 8.73 -16.01 8.85
CA LYS A 158 8.04 -16.40 7.62
C LYS A 158 6.91 -15.44 7.28
N PHE A 159 6.86 -14.99 6.03
CA PHE A 159 5.75 -14.17 5.53
C PHE A 159 4.43 -14.95 5.53
N VAL A 160 3.34 -14.23 5.78
CA VAL A 160 1.99 -14.80 5.83
C VAL A 160 1.41 -14.85 4.41
N GLY A 161 0.71 -15.94 4.07
CA GLY A 161 -0.14 -15.97 2.89
C GLY A 161 -1.38 -15.12 3.15
N ILE A 162 -1.55 -14.04 2.38
CA ILE A 162 -2.70 -13.13 2.49
C ILE A 162 -3.75 -13.57 1.48
N ASP A 163 -4.94 -13.93 1.95
CA ASP A 163 -6.05 -14.30 1.10
C ASP A 163 -6.61 -13.06 0.39
N ILE A 164 -6.97 -13.21 -0.90
CA ILE A 164 -7.70 -12.17 -1.64
C ILE A 164 -9.17 -12.27 -1.27
N ASP A 165 -9.83 -11.13 -1.03
CA ASP A 165 -11.26 -11.10 -0.70
C ASP A 165 -12.07 -11.78 -1.83
N PRO A 166 -12.89 -12.82 -1.53
CA PRO A 166 -13.74 -13.45 -2.52
C PRO A 166 -14.68 -12.48 -3.25
N ARG A 167 -15.14 -11.41 -2.58
CA ARG A 167 -15.97 -10.36 -3.19
C ARG A 167 -15.20 -9.53 -4.19
N GLU A 168 -13.95 -9.18 -3.88
CA GLU A 168 -13.06 -8.50 -4.82
C GLU A 168 -12.79 -9.39 -6.03
N THR A 169 -12.57 -10.68 -5.79
CA THR A 169 -12.39 -11.69 -6.84
C THR A 169 -13.60 -11.78 -7.77
N GLU A 170 -14.82 -11.77 -7.21
CA GLU A 170 -16.06 -11.78 -7.99
C GLU A 170 -16.26 -10.48 -8.79
N ASN A 171 -15.99 -9.33 -8.18
CA ASN A 171 -16.05 -8.03 -8.85
C ASN A 171 -15.06 -7.94 -10.02
N PHE A 172 -13.84 -8.46 -9.83
CA PHE A 172 -12.82 -8.55 -10.87
C PHE A 172 -13.31 -9.45 -12.02
N ALA A 173 -13.81 -10.66 -11.72
CA ALA A 173 -14.31 -11.59 -12.73
C ALA A 173 -15.48 -11.00 -13.55
N SER A 174 -16.39 -10.28 -12.89
CA SER A 174 -17.50 -9.58 -13.54
C SER A 174 -17.01 -8.48 -14.47
N SER A 175 -16.07 -7.66 -14.00
CA SER A 175 -15.50 -6.55 -14.77
C SER A 175 -14.70 -7.05 -15.97
N LEU A 176 -13.91 -8.11 -15.79
CA LEU A 176 -13.16 -8.77 -16.86
C LEU A 176 -14.10 -9.34 -17.92
N THR A 177 -15.19 -10.00 -17.52
CA THR A 177 -16.22 -10.50 -18.44
C THR A 177 -16.83 -9.38 -19.27
N LYS A 178 -17.18 -8.26 -18.64
CA LYS A 178 -17.74 -7.08 -19.34
C LYS A 178 -16.75 -6.52 -20.35
N LEU A 179 -15.48 -6.36 -19.95
CA LEU A 179 -14.42 -5.84 -20.81
C LEU A 179 -14.13 -6.77 -22.00
N ALA A 180 -14.09 -8.08 -21.78
CA ALA A 180 -13.91 -9.07 -22.84
C ALA A 180 -15.08 -9.04 -23.83
N CYS A 181 -16.33 -8.97 -23.34
CA CYS A 181 -17.51 -8.85 -24.20
C CYS A 181 -17.56 -7.56 -25.03
N GLN A 182 -16.83 -6.51 -24.62
CA GLN A 182 -16.72 -5.25 -25.36
C GLN A 182 -15.64 -5.28 -26.45
N ARG A 183 -14.62 -6.14 -26.30
CA ARG A 183 -13.45 -6.21 -27.19
C ARG A 183 -13.49 -7.40 -28.15
N GLU A 184 -14.03 -8.53 -27.70
CA GLU A 184 -14.16 -9.76 -28.49
C GLU A 184 -15.53 -9.87 -29.14
N VAL A 185 -15.66 -10.79 -30.10
CA VAL A 185 -16.99 -11.24 -30.55
C VAL A 185 -17.67 -11.90 -29.35
N LYS A 186 -18.70 -11.22 -28.81
CA LYS A 186 -19.40 -11.63 -27.59
C LYS A 186 -19.80 -13.11 -27.53
N ALA A 187 -20.15 -13.70 -28.67
CA ALA A 187 -20.52 -15.11 -28.77
C ALA A 187 -19.35 -16.06 -28.44
N ASP A 188 -18.13 -15.73 -28.87
CA ASP A 188 -16.94 -16.57 -28.69
C ASP A 188 -16.51 -16.59 -27.22
N PHE A 189 -16.56 -15.44 -26.53
CA PHE A 189 -16.23 -15.36 -25.11
C PHE A 189 -17.27 -16.08 -24.24
N VAL A 190 -18.57 -15.95 -24.56
CA VAL A 190 -19.63 -16.68 -23.84
C VAL A 190 -19.48 -18.19 -24.06
N GLN A 191 -19.14 -18.64 -25.26
CA GLN A 191 -18.86 -20.05 -25.55
C GLN A 191 -17.66 -20.56 -24.75
N PHE A 192 -16.60 -19.76 -24.61
CA PHE A 192 -15.48 -20.08 -23.73
C PHE A 192 -15.89 -20.20 -22.26
N GLN A 193 -16.74 -19.29 -21.75
CA GLN A 193 -17.24 -19.38 -20.37
C GLN A 193 -18.03 -20.66 -20.11
N VAL A 194 -18.91 -21.04 -21.03
CA VAL A 194 -19.67 -22.30 -20.96
C VAL A 194 -18.74 -23.51 -21.02
N TRP A 195 -17.77 -23.50 -21.94
CA TRP A 195 -16.78 -24.57 -22.04
C TRP A 195 -15.99 -24.73 -20.74
N HIS A 196 -15.50 -23.63 -20.15
CA HIS A 196 -14.74 -23.64 -18.90
C HIS A 196 -15.56 -24.22 -17.73
N GLN A 197 -16.84 -23.84 -17.61
CA GLN A 197 -17.72 -24.38 -16.58
C GLN A 197 -17.97 -25.89 -16.73
N LEU A 198 -18.10 -26.36 -17.97
CA LEU A 198 -18.32 -27.78 -18.27
C LEU A 198 -17.03 -28.60 -18.07
N SER A 199 -15.88 -28.07 -18.48
CA SER A 199 -14.59 -28.76 -18.40
C SER A 199 -14.01 -28.80 -16.98
N ALA A 200 -14.32 -27.81 -16.14
CA ALA A 200 -13.97 -27.79 -14.72
C ALA A 200 -14.85 -28.71 -13.85
N SER A 201 -15.90 -29.31 -14.41
CA SER A 201 -16.76 -30.24 -13.67
C SER A 201 -16.00 -31.52 -13.30
N PRO A 202 -16.11 -32.02 -12.05
CA PRO A 202 -15.52 -33.29 -11.65
C PRO A 202 -15.95 -34.49 -12.51
N LYS A 203 -17.12 -34.39 -13.16
CA LYS A 203 -17.61 -35.42 -14.10
C LYS A 203 -16.85 -35.41 -15.44
N PHE A 204 -16.43 -34.24 -15.90
CA PHE A 204 -15.69 -34.10 -17.16
C PHE A 204 -14.21 -34.47 -16.99
N LEU A 205 -13.60 -34.08 -15.87
CA LEU A 205 -12.23 -34.49 -15.52
C LEU A 205 -12.10 -36.02 -15.44
N ARG A 206 -13.05 -36.69 -14.77
CA ARG A 206 -13.11 -38.16 -14.75
C ARG A 206 -13.39 -38.82 -16.10
N PHE A 207 -13.98 -38.10 -17.05
CA PHE A 207 -14.21 -38.60 -18.40
C PHE A 207 -12.93 -38.55 -19.26
N MET A 208 -12.04 -37.59 -19.03
CA MET A 208 -10.76 -37.48 -19.76
C MET A 208 -9.65 -38.38 -19.20
N GLU A 209 -9.80 -38.89 -17.97
CA GLU A 209 -8.85 -39.81 -17.33
C GLU A 209 -9.06 -41.29 -17.73
N ASN A 210 -10.10 -41.60 -18.52
CA ASN A 210 -10.40 -42.93 -19.07
C ASN A 210 -10.22 -42.96 -20.59
#